data_AF-A0A924IS35-F1
#
_entry.id   AF-A0A924IS35-F1
#
_cell.length_a   1.000
_cell.length_b   1.000
_cell.length_c   1.000
_cell.angle_alpha   90.00
_cell.angle_beta   90.00
_cell.angle_gamma   90.00
#
_symmetry.space_group_name_H-M   'P 1'
#
loop_
_entity.id
_entity.type
_entity.pdbx_description
1 polymer ?
#
loop_
_entity_poly.entity_id
_entity_poly.type
_entity_poly.pdbx_seq_one_letter_code
_entity_poly.pdbx_strand_id
1 'polypeptide(L)'
;MTQLRTALTALTPTDGCGPWLRQLVQQRLDQLPLPGGGHTLKRWQMLADVAAYDLSLVKLFEGHTDALAILQELGAQPLNGRIAETEHVLWAVWASEASPGRVTFADGARPEEVQLNGIKHWCSGASCVDFALITAWEADGSGPQLVALP
;
A
#
# COMPACT_ATOMS: atom_id res chain seq x y z
N MET A 1 -4.08 -9.49 -25.43
CA MET A 1 -3.32 -9.17 -24.20
C MET A 1 -4.07 -8.08 -23.45
N THR A 2 -4.17 -8.16 -22.12
CA THR A 2 -4.71 -7.05 -21.31
C THR A 2 -3.74 -5.86 -21.38
N GLN A 3 -4.24 -4.64 -21.12
CA GLN A 3 -3.40 -3.43 -21.08
C GLN A 3 -2.26 -3.58 -20.05
N LEU A 4 -2.55 -4.17 -18.88
CA LEU A 4 -1.58 -4.51 -17.85
C LEU A 4 -0.44 -5.40 -18.37
N ARG A 5 -0.75 -6.53 -19.02
CA ARG A 5 0.29 -7.41 -19.59
C ARG A 5 1.16 -6.70 -20.62
N THR A 6 0.57 -5.82 -21.41
CA THR A 6 1.31 -5.04 -22.43
C THR A 6 2.28 -4.06 -21.76
N ALA A 7 1.83 -3.37 -20.71
CA ALA A 7 2.69 -2.47 -19.95
C ALA A 7 3.82 -3.21 -19.22
N LEU A 8 3.55 -4.37 -18.64
CA LEU A 8 4.57 -5.21 -17.99
C LEU A 8 5.69 -5.59 -18.98
N THR A 9 5.36 -5.98 -20.21
CA THR A 9 6.37 -6.29 -21.23
C THR A 9 7.18 -5.08 -21.70
N ALA A 10 6.71 -3.86 -21.43
CA ALA A 10 7.37 -2.60 -21.79
C ALA A 10 8.20 -2.01 -20.64
N LEU A 11 8.22 -2.64 -19.46
CA LEU A 11 9.07 -2.22 -18.34
C LEU A 11 10.55 -2.45 -18.68
N THR A 12 11.40 -1.47 -18.37
CA THR A 12 12.85 -1.58 -18.60
C THR A 12 13.45 -2.59 -17.61
N PRO A 13 14.12 -3.68 -18.06
CA PRO A 13 14.60 -4.74 -17.16
C PRO A 13 15.63 -4.29 -16.11
N THR A 14 16.32 -3.17 -16.33
CA THR A 14 17.34 -2.65 -15.43
C THR A 14 16.78 -1.81 -14.30
N ASP A 15 15.51 -1.39 -14.39
CA ASP A 15 14.86 -0.66 -13.32
C ASP A 15 14.46 -1.61 -12.18
N GLY A 16 14.40 -1.12 -10.95
CA GLY A 16 13.94 -1.91 -9.80
C GLY A 16 12.41 -1.94 -9.67
N CYS A 17 11.90 -2.74 -8.74
CA CYS A 17 10.44 -2.87 -8.50
C CYS A 17 9.74 -1.55 -8.15
N GLY A 18 10.42 -0.63 -7.46
CA GLY A 18 9.86 0.68 -7.10
C GLY A 18 9.52 1.54 -8.32
N PRO A 19 10.50 1.84 -9.20
CA PRO A 19 10.23 2.51 -10.48
C PRO A 19 9.18 1.81 -11.35
N TRP A 20 9.21 0.48 -11.45
CA TRP A 20 8.18 -0.29 -12.17
C TRP A 20 6.79 -0.08 -11.61
N LEU A 21 6.61 -0.17 -10.28
CA LEU A 21 5.33 0.09 -9.65
C LEU A 21 4.86 1.51 -9.93
N ARG A 22 5.75 2.51 -9.82
CA ARG A 22 5.42 3.91 -10.14
C ARG A 22 4.92 4.08 -11.57
N GLN A 23 5.56 3.42 -12.54
CA GLN A 23 5.13 3.43 -13.93
C GLN A 23 3.73 2.81 -14.11
N LEU A 24 3.44 1.68 -13.44
CA LEU A 24 2.11 1.05 -13.50
C LEU A 24 1.02 1.97 -12.90
N VAL A 25 1.29 2.60 -11.76
CA VAL A 25 0.38 3.57 -11.11
C VAL A 25 0.18 4.83 -11.96
N GLN A 26 1.23 5.33 -12.60
CA GLN A 26 1.16 6.46 -13.55
C GLN A 26 0.24 6.17 -14.74
N GLN A 27 0.17 4.90 -15.15
CA GLN A 27 -0.71 4.43 -16.22
C GLN A 27 -2.09 3.97 -15.73
N ARG A 28 -2.42 4.16 -14.43
CA ARG A 28 -3.68 3.72 -13.80
C ARG A 28 -3.92 2.21 -13.91
N LEU A 29 -2.85 1.42 -13.89
CA LEU A 29 -2.93 -0.04 -14.01
C LEU A 29 -3.05 -0.77 -12.66
N ASP A 30 -3.11 0.00 -11.58
CA ASP A 30 -3.34 -0.36 -10.18
C ASP A 30 -4.84 -0.46 -9.81
N GLN A 31 -5.75 -0.18 -10.75
CA GLN A 31 -7.19 -0.18 -10.54
C GLN A 31 -7.77 -1.61 -10.52
N LEU A 32 -7.48 -2.35 -9.46
CA LEU A 32 -8.01 -3.70 -9.26
C LEU A 32 -9.48 -3.64 -8.78
N PRO A 33 -10.32 -4.61 -9.18
CA PRO A 33 -11.62 -4.75 -8.55
C PRO A 33 -11.49 -4.87 -7.04
N LEU A 34 -12.41 -4.21 -6.34
CA LEU A 34 -12.43 -4.17 -4.88
C LEU A 34 -12.77 -5.56 -4.31
N PRO A 35 -12.15 -5.95 -3.18
CA PRO A 35 -12.57 -7.13 -2.42
C PRO A 35 -14.08 -7.08 -2.10
N GLY A 36 -14.76 -8.22 -2.10
CA GLY A 36 -16.20 -8.30 -1.83
C GLY A 36 -17.11 -7.77 -2.95
N GLY A 37 -16.58 -7.11 -3.99
CA GLY A 37 -17.36 -6.53 -5.10
C GLY A 37 -17.78 -7.51 -6.21
N GLY A 38 -17.75 -8.82 -5.98
CA GLY A 38 -18.19 -9.85 -6.93
C GLY A 38 -17.22 -10.19 -8.08
N HIS A 39 -16.09 -9.48 -8.19
CA HIS A 39 -15.12 -9.63 -9.29
C HIS A 39 -13.79 -10.25 -8.84
N THR A 40 -13.82 -11.10 -7.80
CA THR A 40 -12.64 -11.71 -7.18
C THR A 40 -11.72 -12.38 -8.20
N LEU A 41 -12.26 -13.18 -9.14
CA LEU A 41 -11.46 -13.84 -10.17
C LEU A 41 -10.62 -12.85 -11.00
N LYS A 42 -11.21 -11.70 -11.36
CA LYS A 42 -10.52 -10.68 -12.14
C LYS A 42 -9.39 -10.02 -11.34
N ARG A 43 -9.61 -9.72 -10.05
CA ARG A 43 -8.57 -9.22 -9.13
C ARG A 43 -7.38 -10.18 -9.09
N TRP A 44 -7.65 -11.47 -8.87
CA TRP A 44 -6.63 -12.51 -8.81
C TRP A 44 -5.86 -12.68 -10.12
N GLN A 45 -6.53 -12.60 -11.28
CA GLN A 45 -5.85 -12.66 -12.58
C GLN A 45 -4.90 -11.48 -12.79
N MET A 46 -5.27 -10.27 -12.34
CA MET A 46 -4.39 -9.10 -12.43
C MET A 46 -3.15 -9.25 -11.54
N LEU A 47 -3.33 -9.71 -10.29
CA LEU A 47 -2.20 -10.02 -9.41
C LEU A 47 -1.30 -11.12 -10.01
N ALA A 48 -1.90 -12.17 -10.56
CA ALA A 48 -1.17 -13.26 -11.22
C ALA A 48 -0.39 -12.78 -12.46
N ASP A 49 -0.93 -11.83 -13.23
CA ASP A 49 -0.23 -11.22 -14.37
C ASP A 49 1.05 -10.50 -13.93
N VAL A 50 0.99 -9.74 -12.82
CA VAL A 50 2.17 -9.06 -12.26
C VAL A 50 3.14 -10.06 -11.64
N ALA A 51 2.63 -11.06 -10.91
CA ALA A 51 3.44 -12.11 -10.29
C ALA A 51 4.21 -12.95 -11.33
N ALA A 52 3.59 -13.23 -12.47
CA ALA A 52 4.21 -13.96 -13.57
C ALA A 52 5.34 -13.17 -14.23
N TYR A 53 5.30 -11.83 -14.13
CA TYR A 53 6.39 -10.97 -14.57
C TYR A 53 7.53 -10.94 -13.55
N ASP A 54 7.23 -10.59 -12.30
CA ASP A 54 8.22 -10.54 -11.21
C ASP A 54 7.57 -10.65 -9.82
N LEU A 55 8.13 -11.52 -8.97
CA LEU A 55 7.59 -11.78 -7.63
C LEU A 55 7.84 -10.63 -6.63
N SER A 56 8.91 -9.88 -6.81
CA SER A 56 9.21 -8.72 -5.95
C SER A 56 8.31 -7.54 -6.31
N LEU A 57 8.02 -7.34 -7.60
CA LEU A 57 7.08 -6.34 -8.09
C LEU A 57 5.67 -6.63 -7.58
N VAL A 58 5.17 -7.87 -7.71
CA VAL A 58 3.81 -8.17 -7.23
C VAL A 58 3.68 -7.97 -5.72
N LYS A 59 4.75 -8.18 -4.93
CA LYS A 59 4.72 -7.91 -3.49
C LYS A 59 4.44 -6.44 -3.18
N LEU A 60 5.01 -5.52 -3.96
CA LEU A 60 4.76 -4.08 -3.80
C LEU A 60 3.40 -3.70 -4.38
N PHE A 61 3.07 -4.22 -5.56
CA PHE A 61 1.81 -3.95 -6.25
C PHE A 61 0.59 -4.42 -5.44
N GLU A 62 0.64 -5.63 -4.86
CA GLU A 62 -0.39 -6.13 -3.94
C GLU A 62 -0.60 -5.15 -2.78
N GLY A 63 0.46 -4.83 -2.03
CA GLY A 63 0.39 -3.94 -0.88
C GLY A 63 -0.15 -2.54 -1.23
N HIS A 64 0.22 -2.02 -2.39
CA HIS A 64 -0.33 -0.77 -2.91
C HIS A 64 -1.84 -0.88 -3.15
N THR A 65 -2.28 -1.90 -3.89
CA THR A 65 -3.70 -2.08 -4.24
C THR A 65 -4.58 -2.47 -3.04
N ASP A 66 -3.99 -3.05 -1.99
CA ASP A 66 -4.67 -3.30 -0.72
C ASP A 66 -4.87 -2.01 0.08
N ALA A 67 -3.86 -1.12 0.11
CA ALA A 67 -4.01 0.19 0.73
C ALA A 67 -5.14 1.00 0.08
N LEU A 68 -5.21 1.00 -1.26
CA LEU A 68 -6.30 1.66 -2.00
C LEU A 68 -7.68 1.09 -1.63
N ALA A 69 -7.80 -0.24 -1.52
CA ALA A 69 -9.05 -0.88 -1.12
C ALA A 69 -9.45 -0.52 0.32
N ILE A 70 -8.51 -0.53 1.27
CA ILE A 70 -8.75 -0.16 2.67
C ILE A 70 -9.19 1.30 2.78
N LEU A 71 -8.49 2.21 2.11
CA LEU A 71 -8.84 3.64 2.12
C LEU A 71 -10.25 3.88 1.55
N GLN A 72 -10.62 3.16 0.49
CA GLN A 72 -11.94 3.25 -0.10
C GLN A 72 -13.03 2.64 0.78
N GLU A 73 -12.76 1.54 1.49
CA GLU A 73 -13.68 0.94 2.48
C GLU A 73 -13.92 1.87 3.68
N LEU A 74 -12.87 2.54 4.16
CA LEU A 74 -12.95 3.50 5.26
C LEU A 74 -13.54 4.87 4.86
N GLY A 75 -13.84 5.09 3.57
CA GLY A 75 -14.29 6.39 3.06
C GLY A 75 -13.22 7.49 3.21
N ALA A 76 -11.95 7.12 3.28
CA ALA A 76 -10.83 7.97 3.67
C ALA A 76 -10.04 8.56 2.47
N GLN A 77 -10.72 8.88 1.37
CA GLN A 77 -10.06 9.31 0.12
C GLN A 77 -9.62 10.78 0.12
N PRO A 78 -8.36 11.07 -0.30
CA PRO A 78 -7.14 10.66 0.36
C PRO A 78 -6.91 11.58 1.58
N LEU A 79 -7.43 11.14 2.74
CA LEU A 79 -7.32 11.79 4.05
C LEU A 79 -7.70 13.30 4.06
N ASN A 80 -8.86 13.67 3.50
CA ASN A 80 -9.43 15.01 3.61
C ASN A 80 -8.51 16.16 3.11
N GLY A 81 -7.76 15.93 2.02
CA GLY A 81 -6.86 16.93 1.42
C GLY A 81 -5.49 17.06 2.10
N ARG A 82 -5.18 16.21 3.07
CA ARG A 82 -3.87 16.17 3.77
C ARG A 82 -2.80 15.44 2.97
N ILE A 83 -3.21 14.47 2.17
CA ILE A 83 -2.35 13.86 1.15
C ILE A 83 -2.70 14.57 -0.13
N ALA A 84 -1.70 15.20 -0.74
CA ALA A 84 -1.91 15.86 -2.02
C ALA A 84 -2.62 14.88 -2.95
N GLU A 85 -3.66 15.34 -3.64
CA GLU A 85 -4.36 14.61 -4.72
C GLU A 85 -3.43 14.39 -5.93
N THR A 86 -2.14 14.18 -5.69
CA THR A 86 -1.20 13.74 -6.69
C THR A 86 -1.59 12.30 -7.01
N GLU A 87 -2.17 12.13 -8.18
CA GLU A 87 -2.78 10.88 -8.62
C GLU A 87 -1.78 9.73 -8.81
N HIS A 88 -0.55 9.82 -8.31
CA HIS A 88 0.55 8.89 -8.60
C HIS A 88 1.41 8.56 -7.37
N VAL A 89 0.82 8.63 -6.17
CA VAL A 89 1.48 8.24 -4.92
C VAL A 89 1.50 6.73 -4.76
N LEU A 90 2.60 6.22 -4.20
CA LEU A 90 2.77 4.82 -3.89
C LEU A 90 2.44 4.56 -2.42
N TRP A 91 1.45 3.72 -2.20
CA TRP A 91 1.10 3.21 -0.88
C TRP A 91 1.74 1.85 -0.56
N ALA A 92 1.90 1.58 0.73
CA ALA A 92 2.09 0.25 1.29
C ALA A 92 1.11 -0.04 2.44
N VAL A 93 1.00 -1.31 2.82
CA VAL A 93 0.36 -1.75 4.06
C VAL A 93 1.36 -2.57 4.87
N TRP A 94 1.64 -2.14 6.10
CA TRP A 94 2.49 -2.89 7.04
C TRP A 94 1.69 -3.20 8.30
N ALA A 95 0.99 -4.33 8.29
CA ALA A 95 0.17 -4.80 9.40
C ALA A 95 0.80 -5.95 10.21
N SER A 96 1.90 -6.54 9.73
CA SER A 96 2.54 -7.67 10.40
C SER A 96 3.11 -7.28 11.76
N GLU A 97 2.84 -8.11 12.77
CA GLU A 97 3.43 -7.98 14.11
C GLU A 97 4.47 -9.09 14.32
N ALA A 98 5.67 -8.71 14.76
CA ALA A 98 6.77 -9.65 14.99
C ALA A 98 7.55 -9.23 16.24
N SER A 99 7.93 -10.21 17.06
CA SER A 99 8.76 -9.99 18.24
C SER A 99 10.25 -10.17 17.92
N PRO A 100 11.15 -9.33 18.45
CA PRO A 100 10.87 -8.10 19.21
C PRO A 100 10.44 -6.97 18.26
N GLY A 101 9.30 -6.31 18.50
CA GLY A 101 8.82 -5.24 17.63
C GLY A 101 7.35 -4.90 17.87
N ARG A 102 7.06 -3.63 18.13
CA ARG A 102 5.71 -3.08 18.24
C ARG A 102 5.79 -1.59 17.99
N VAL A 103 4.84 -1.07 17.22
CA VAL A 103 4.61 0.37 17.12
C VAL A 103 3.47 0.73 18.05
N THR A 104 3.71 1.69 18.94
CA THR A 104 2.67 2.33 19.74
C THR A 104 2.35 3.71 19.18
N PHE A 105 1.15 4.20 19.44
CA PHE A 105 0.78 5.59 19.15
C PHE A 105 0.38 6.34 20.42
N ALA A 106 0.47 7.66 20.34
CA ALA A 106 -0.08 8.61 21.31
C ALA A 106 -0.69 9.79 20.55
N ASP A 107 -1.53 10.58 21.22
CA ASP A 107 -2.10 11.79 20.62
C ASP A 107 -1.01 12.76 20.15
N GLY A 108 -1.19 13.31 18.95
CA GLY A 108 -0.31 14.30 18.36
C GLY A 108 -0.63 15.73 18.77
N ALA A 109 0.05 16.69 18.12
CA ALA A 109 -0.11 18.11 18.43
C ALA A 109 -1.45 18.70 17.92
N ARG A 110 -2.10 18.03 16.96
CA ARG A 110 -3.38 18.44 16.38
C ARG A 110 -4.41 17.31 16.49
N PRO A 111 -5.71 17.64 16.47
CA PRO A 111 -6.75 16.63 16.29
C PRO A 111 -6.46 15.80 15.02
N GLU A 112 -6.61 14.48 15.10
CA GLU A 112 -6.31 13.51 14.02
C GLU A 112 -4.82 13.34 13.67
N GLU A 113 -3.90 13.91 14.44
CA GLU A 113 -2.49 13.55 14.39
C GLU A 113 -2.17 12.59 15.53
N VAL A 114 -1.31 11.61 15.24
CA VAL A 114 -0.76 10.70 16.24
C VAL A 114 0.75 10.68 16.14
N GLN A 115 1.42 10.55 17.29
CA GLN A 115 2.85 10.32 17.35
C GLN A 115 3.10 8.81 17.45
N LEU A 116 3.90 8.28 16.54
CA LEU A 116 4.28 6.86 16.50
C LEU A 116 5.63 6.64 17.17
N ASN A 117 5.76 5.56 17.92
CA ASN A 117 7.03 5.12 18.51
C ASN A 117 7.17 3.61 18.40
N GLY A 118 8.33 3.13 17.97
CA GLY A 118 8.70 1.73 18.01
C GLY A 118 9.30 1.23 16.71
N ILE A 119 9.25 -0.09 16.51
CA ILE A 119 9.83 -0.75 15.33
C ILE A 119 8.75 -1.55 14.63
N LYS A 120 8.55 -1.26 13.34
CA LYS A 120 7.75 -2.09 12.44
C LYS A 120 8.67 -2.95 11.58
N HIS A 121 8.41 -4.25 11.58
CA HIS A 121 9.15 -5.21 10.75
C HIS A 121 8.43 -5.45 9.42
N TRP A 122 9.19 -5.96 8.45
CA TRP A 122 8.65 -6.42 7.16
C TRP A 122 8.04 -5.31 6.30
N CYS A 123 8.58 -4.09 6.39
CA CYS A 123 8.15 -2.91 5.65
C CYS A 123 8.57 -2.98 4.16
N SER A 124 7.95 -3.90 3.41
CA SER A 124 8.20 -4.07 1.98
C SER A 124 7.96 -2.75 1.25
N GLY A 125 8.93 -2.34 0.42
CA GLY A 125 8.85 -1.08 -0.34
C GLY A 125 9.13 0.19 0.45
N ALA A 126 9.54 0.12 1.72
CA ALA A 126 9.77 1.31 2.56
C ALA A 126 10.74 2.35 1.96
N SER A 127 11.65 1.95 1.08
CA SER A 127 12.57 2.87 0.39
C SER A 127 11.99 3.54 -0.86
N CYS A 128 10.80 3.14 -1.32
CA CYS A 128 10.22 3.64 -2.58
C CYS A 128 8.75 4.05 -2.52
N VAL A 129 8.02 3.70 -1.45
CA VAL A 129 6.64 4.16 -1.26
C VAL A 129 6.61 5.58 -0.69
N ASP A 130 5.54 6.30 -0.99
CA ASP A 130 5.30 7.67 -0.56
C ASP A 130 4.43 7.72 0.70
N PHE A 131 3.66 6.66 0.98
CA PHE A 131 2.81 6.54 2.16
C PHE A 131 2.69 5.08 2.61
N ALA A 132 2.36 4.86 3.88
CA ALA A 132 2.00 3.54 4.39
C ALA A 132 0.81 3.58 5.33
N LEU A 133 -0.01 2.52 5.30
CA LEU A 133 -0.95 2.19 6.35
C LEU A 133 -0.29 1.18 7.30
N ILE A 134 -0.21 1.51 8.58
CA ILE A 134 0.40 0.65 9.59
C ILE A 134 -0.56 0.34 10.72
N THR A 135 -0.40 -0.84 11.31
CA THR A 135 -1.01 -1.11 12.61
C THR A 135 -0.14 -0.52 13.71
N ALA A 136 -0.78 0.23 14.60
CA ALA A 136 -0.17 0.77 15.81
C ALA A 136 -1.07 0.48 17.03
N TRP A 137 -0.45 0.33 18.19
CA TRP A 137 -1.12 -0.08 19.42
C TRP A 137 -1.15 1.04 20.44
N GLU A 138 -2.11 0.99 21.34
CA GLU A 138 -2.08 1.82 22.55
C GLU A 138 -0.91 1.39 23.45
N ALA A 139 -0.45 2.30 24.30
CA ALA A 139 0.65 2.03 25.23
C ALA A 139 0.32 0.92 26.25
N ASP A 140 -0.97 0.73 26.56
CA ASP A 140 -1.45 -0.35 27.42
C ASP A 140 -1.59 -1.70 26.70
N GLY A 141 -1.28 -1.75 25.40
CA GLY A 141 -1.37 -2.93 24.55
C GLY A 141 -2.75 -3.18 23.95
N SER A 142 -3.72 -2.29 24.15
CA SER A 142 -5.00 -2.33 23.43
C SER A 142 -4.86 -1.84 21.99
N GLY A 143 -5.86 -2.15 21.15
CA GLY A 143 -5.80 -1.95 19.70
C GLY A 143 -5.69 -3.27 18.91
N PRO A 144 -5.11 -3.28 17.69
CA PRO A 144 -4.45 -2.16 17.02
C PRO A 144 -5.43 -1.18 16.35
N GLN A 145 -4.97 0.05 16.11
CA GLN A 145 -5.57 0.99 15.18
C GLN A 145 -4.76 1.04 13.87
N LEU A 146 -5.41 1.46 12.79
CA LEU A 146 -4.77 1.70 11.51
C LEU A 146 -4.37 3.18 11.41
N VAL A 147 -3.09 3.44 11.17
CA VAL A 147 -2.53 4.79 11.07
C VAL A 147 -1.90 4.96 9.70
N ALA A 148 -2.17 6.10 9.05
CA ALA A 148 -1.47 6.49 7.83
C ALA A 148 -0.23 7.34 8.18
N LEU A 149 0.91 7.03 7.56
CA LEU A 149 2.10 7.89 7.59
C LEU A 149 2.56 8.25 6.16
N PRO A 150 3.08 9.48 5.96
CA PRO A 150 3.90 9.82 4.81
C PRO A 150 5.29 9.15 4.87
#